data_AF-A0A946YVM6-F1
#
_entry.id   AF-A0A946YVM6-F1
#
_cell.length_a   1.000
_cell.length_b   1.000
_cell.length_c   1.000
_cell.angle_alpha   90.00
_cell.angle_beta   90.00
_cell.angle_gamma   90.00
#
_symmetry.space_group_name_H-M   'P 1'
#
loop_
_entity.id
_entity.type
_entity.pdbx_description
1 polymer ?
#
loop_
_entity_poly.entity_id
_entity_poly.type
_entity_poly.pdbx_seq_one_letter_code
_entity_poly.pdbx_strand_id
1 'polypeptide(L)'
;MTAPIASSSLEATVRAVSGDLDPGDVGLRGRLDEFVIASVMRNHDLRVGLFRFAEAFPAMEGPDDVMAHLRGYLGHDAMPWWVRLPIALAARIPFGSRIAAWAADRGISTMAKNFIGGRRAADVEPLVRRHWDAEVGVIIDALGEKTVTADQADD
;
A
#
# COMPACT_ATOMS: atom_id res chain seq x y z
N MET A 1 -8.91 -45.00 6.61
CA MET A 1 -9.04 -45.22 5.16
C MET A 1 -9.71 -44.00 4.57
N THR A 2 -8.93 -42.96 4.28
CA THR A 2 -9.40 -41.66 3.75
C THR A 2 -9.59 -41.82 2.24
N ALA A 3 -10.84 -41.66 1.77
CA ALA A 3 -11.14 -41.71 0.34
C ALA A 3 -10.46 -40.55 -0.40
N PRO A 4 -9.96 -40.74 -1.63
CA PRO A 4 -9.37 -39.66 -2.40
C PRO A 4 -10.49 -38.69 -2.80
N ILE A 5 -10.37 -37.44 -2.38
CA ILE A 5 -11.26 -36.36 -2.84
C ILE A 5 -10.95 -36.16 -4.32
N ALA A 6 -11.89 -36.52 -5.20
CA ALA A 6 -11.72 -36.32 -6.64
C ALA A 6 -11.54 -34.83 -6.93
N SER A 7 -10.49 -34.45 -7.66
CA SER A 7 -10.15 -33.05 -7.97
C SER A 7 -11.32 -32.25 -8.56
N SER A 8 -12.24 -32.92 -9.27
CA SER A 8 -13.43 -32.32 -9.87
C SER A 8 -14.48 -31.84 -8.86
N SER A 9 -14.61 -32.49 -7.69
CA SER A 9 -15.54 -32.02 -6.64
C SER A 9 -14.96 -30.82 -5.90
N LEU A 10 -13.64 -30.77 -5.75
CA LEU A 10 -12.92 -29.64 -5.16
C LEU A 10 -13.04 -28.39 -6.05
N GLU A 11 -12.81 -28.52 -7.35
CA GLU A 11 -12.93 -27.42 -8.31
C GLU A 11 -14.37 -26.88 -8.40
N ALA A 12 -15.38 -27.76 -8.32
CA ALA A 12 -16.78 -27.37 -8.29
C ALA A 12 -17.13 -26.57 -7.02
N THR A 13 -16.64 -27.00 -5.85
CA THR A 13 -16.85 -26.28 -4.59
C THR A 13 -16.12 -24.93 -4.58
N VAL A 14 -14.88 -24.86 -5.06
CA VAL A 14 -14.13 -23.59 -5.15
C VAL A 14 -14.85 -22.61 -6.08
N ARG A 15 -15.37 -23.07 -7.22
CA ARG A 15 -16.12 -22.22 -8.16
C ARG A 15 -17.45 -21.74 -7.58
N ALA A 16 -18.14 -22.58 -6.82
CA ALA A 16 -19.38 -22.19 -6.15
C ALA A 16 -19.13 -21.12 -5.07
N VAL A 17 -18.14 -21.35 -4.20
CA VAL A 17 -17.78 -20.40 -3.13
C VAL A 17 -17.24 -19.09 -3.71
N SER A 18 -16.48 -19.13 -4.81
CA SER A 18 -15.94 -17.94 -5.45
C SER A 18 -16.98 -17.14 -6.25
N GLY A 19 -18.10 -17.76 -6.64
CA GLY A 19 -19.20 -17.10 -7.34
C GLY A 19 -20.06 -16.20 -6.45
N ASP A 20 -20.06 -16.48 -5.14
CA ASP A 20 -20.81 -15.72 -4.13
C ASP A 20 -20.03 -14.53 -3.55
N LEU A 21 -18.76 -14.34 -3.96
CA LEU A 21 -17.96 -13.18 -3.58
C LEU A 21 -18.30 -12.00 -4.50
N ASP A 22 -19.29 -11.21 -4.08
CA ASP A 22 -19.61 -9.92 -4.71
C ASP A 22 -18.49 -8.92 -4.39
N PRO A 23 -17.71 -8.43 -5.38
CA PRO A 23 -16.68 -7.43 -5.14
C PRO A 23 -17.25 -6.07 -4.68
N GLY A 24 -18.57 -5.89 -4.70
CA GLY A 24 -19.25 -4.66 -4.31
C GLY A 24 -19.02 -3.53 -5.31
N ASP A 25 -19.88 -2.49 -5.23
CA ASP A 25 -19.72 -1.30 -6.06
C ASP A 25 -18.57 -0.43 -5.54
N VAL A 26 -17.40 -0.61 -6.14
CA VAL A 26 -16.26 0.29 -5.96
C VAL A 26 -16.50 1.57 -6.75
N GLY A 27 -16.97 2.61 -6.06
CA GLY A 27 -17.18 3.95 -6.62
C GLY A 27 -15.92 4.55 -7.29
N LEU A 28 -16.01 5.78 -7.81
CA LEU A 28 -14.96 6.41 -8.62
C LEU A 28 -13.53 6.32 -8.03
N ARG A 29 -13.39 6.50 -6.71
CA ARG A 29 -12.09 6.37 -6.03
C ARG A 29 -11.55 4.93 -6.07
N GLY A 30 -12.39 3.94 -5.85
CA GLY A 30 -11.99 2.53 -5.94
C GLY A 30 -11.53 2.14 -7.34
N ARG A 31 -12.18 2.66 -8.39
CA ARG A 31 -11.74 2.44 -9.79
C ARG A 31 -10.39 3.07 -10.08
N LEU A 32 -10.08 4.23 -9.49
CA LEU A 32 -8.78 4.86 -9.62
C LEU A 32 -7.71 4.04 -8.89
N ASP A 33 -8.00 3.57 -7.67
CA ASP A 33 -7.09 2.72 -6.91
C ASP A 33 -6.80 1.41 -7.65
N GLU A 34 -7.83 0.76 -8.20
CA GLU A 34 -7.69 -0.45 -9.01
C GLU A 34 -6.87 -0.19 -10.27
N PHE A 35 -7.09 0.93 -10.97
CA PHE A 35 -6.30 1.31 -12.14
C PHE A 35 -4.82 1.52 -11.78
N VAL A 36 -4.54 2.22 -10.68
CA VAL A 36 -3.18 2.48 -10.22
C VAL A 36 -2.49 1.16 -9.87
N ILE A 37 -3.13 0.31 -9.07
CA ILE A 37 -2.60 -1.01 -8.69
C ILE A 37 -2.36 -1.87 -9.93
N ALA A 38 -3.35 -1.97 -10.83
CA ALA A 38 -3.21 -2.74 -12.06
C ALA A 38 -2.06 -2.22 -12.95
N SER A 39 -1.87 -0.90 -13.00
CA SER A 39 -0.78 -0.27 -13.76
C SER A 39 0.58 -0.56 -13.15
N VAL A 40 0.71 -0.45 -11.83
CA VAL A 40 1.92 -0.82 -11.07
C VAL A 40 2.24 -2.30 -11.24
N MET A 41 1.22 -3.17 -11.28
CA MET A 41 1.41 -4.60 -11.50
C MET A 41 1.76 -4.95 -12.94
N ARG A 42 1.46 -4.10 -13.92
CA ARG A 42 1.80 -4.35 -15.34
C ARG A 42 3.12 -3.75 -15.78
N ASN A 43 3.59 -2.69 -15.12
CA ASN A 43 4.82 -1.99 -15.49
C ASN A 43 5.91 -2.19 -14.43
N HIS A 44 6.98 -2.88 -14.81
CA HIS A 44 8.11 -3.19 -13.91
C HIS A 44 8.80 -1.93 -13.37
N ASP A 45 9.09 -0.96 -14.23
CA ASP A 45 9.82 0.24 -13.83
C ASP A 45 9.00 1.08 -12.86
N LEU A 46 7.71 1.28 -13.15
CA LEU A 46 6.78 1.94 -12.25
C LEU A 46 6.70 1.24 -10.89
N ARG A 47 6.65 -0.10 -10.89
CA ARG A 47 6.64 -0.89 -9.66
C ARG A 47 7.88 -0.63 -8.83
N VAL A 48 9.06 -0.81 -9.42
CA VAL A 48 10.33 -0.65 -8.73
C VAL A 48 10.51 0.79 -8.25
N GLY A 49 10.24 1.77 -9.10
CA GLY A 49 10.36 3.19 -8.76
C GLY A 49 9.44 3.60 -7.62
N LEU A 50 8.17 3.17 -7.65
CA LEU A 50 7.19 3.51 -6.62
C LEU A 50 7.55 2.88 -5.27
N PHE A 51 7.92 1.59 -5.26
CA PHE A 51 8.30 0.91 -4.01
C PHE A 51 9.59 1.47 -3.42
N ARG A 52 10.61 1.76 -4.24
CA ARG A 52 11.85 2.40 -3.76
C ARG A 52 11.61 3.81 -3.23
N PHE A 53 10.75 4.59 -3.90
CA PHE A 53 10.36 5.90 -3.41
C PHE A 53 9.64 5.80 -2.06
N ALA A 54 8.67 4.89 -1.93
CA ALA A 54 7.94 4.68 -0.68
C ALA A 54 8.83 4.20 0.47
N GLU A 55 9.80 3.32 0.19
CA GLU A 55 10.79 2.84 1.15
C GLU A 55 11.72 3.97 1.65
N ALA A 56 12.17 4.84 0.74
CA ALA A 56 13.04 5.96 1.08
C ALA A 56 12.28 7.14 1.74
N PHE A 57 10.97 7.24 1.55
CA PHE A 57 10.17 8.40 1.95
C PHE A 57 10.29 8.80 3.42
N PRO A 58 10.27 7.87 4.40
CA PRO A 58 10.38 8.22 5.81
C PRO A 58 11.71 8.90 6.19
N ALA A 59 12.76 8.72 5.38
CA ALA A 59 14.07 9.31 5.60
C ALA A 59 14.27 10.68 4.91
N MET A 60 13.29 11.17 4.15
CA MET A 60 13.44 12.41 3.37
C MET A 60 13.24 13.66 4.24
N GLU A 61 14.16 14.62 4.11
CA GLU A 61 14.18 15.83 4.93
C GLU A 61 13.46 17.00 4.24
N GLY A 62 12.12 16.95 4.28
CA GLY A 62 11.27 18.05 3.88
C GLY A 62 10.93 18.11 2.38
N PRO A 63 10.16 19.13 1.95
CA PRO A 63 9.45 19.06 0.67
C PRO A 63 10.34 19.05 -0.59
N ASP A 64 11.46 19.77 -0.56
CA ASP A 64 12.37 19.86 -1.70
C ASP A 64 13.14 18.55 -1.90
N ASP A 65 13.51 17.89 -0.81
CA ASP A 65 14.14 16.57 -0.84
C ASP A 65 13.18 15.50 -1.37
N VAL A 66 11.92 15.53 -0.91
CA VAL A 66 10.85 14.68 -1.45
C VAL A 66 10.67 14.90 -2.95
N MET A 67 10.66 16.16 -3.41
CA MET A 67 10.55 16.46 -4.83
C MET A 67 11.76 15.94 -5.63
N ALA A 68 12.98 16.08 -5.10
CA ALA A 68 14.18 15.56 -5.75
C ALA A 68 14.11 14.04 -5.94
N HIS A 69 13.76 13.30 -4.87
CA HIS A 69 13.61 11.86 -4.92
C HIS A 69 12.44 11.41 -5.80
N LEU A 70 11.30 12.11 -5.75
CA LEU A 70 10.15 11.82 -6.60
C LEU A 70 10.51 11.94 -8.08
N ARG A 71 11.29 12.96 -8.46
CA ARG A 71 11.80 13.12 -9.83
C ARG A 71 12.81 12.03 -10.19
N GLY A 72 13.69 11.66 -9.27
CA GLY A 72 14.68 10.60 -9.47
C GLY A 72 14.03 9.23 -9.73
N TYR A 73 13.06 8.85 -8.91
CA TYR A 73 12.43 7.53 -8.98
C TYR A 73 11.30 7.45 -10.02
N LEU A 74 10.54 8.53 -10.25
CA LEU A 74 9.31 8.47 -11.05
C LEU A 74 9.27 9.51 -12.20
N GLY A 75 10.28 10.35 -12.36
CA GLY A 75 10.33 11.40 -13.39
C GLY A 75 11.03 11.02 -14.69
N HIS A 76 11.62 9.83 -14.79
CA HIS A 76 12.48 9.42 -15.91
C HIS A 76 11.71 8.87 -17.12
N ASP A 77 12.38 8.66 -18.26
CA ASP A 77 11.71 8.42 -19.54
C ASP A 77 10.89 7.13 -19.63
N ALA A 78 11.35 6.07 -18.96
CA ALA A 78 10.65 4.80 -18.86
C ALA A 78 9.30 4.85 -18.10
N MET A 79 9.02 5.95 -17.39
CA MET A 79 7.76 6.07 -16.63
C MET A 79 6.58 6.43 -17.53
N PRO A 80 5.36 5.96 -17.20
CA PRO A 80 4.16 6.37 -17.93
C PRO A 80 3.99 7.89 -17.91
N TRP A 81 3.53 8.46 -19.02
CA TRP A 81 3.36 9.91 -19.15
C TRP A 81 2.46 10.51 -18.07
N TRP A 82 1.44 9.77 -17.62
CA TRP A 82 0.50 10.21 -16.59
C TRP A 82 1.11 10.27 -15.18
N VAL A 83 2.25 9.61 -14.96
CA VAL A 83 3.07 9.74 -13.73
C VAL A 83 4.03 10.92 -13.87
N ARG A 84 4.72 10.99 -15.02
CA ARG A 84 5.77 12.00 -15.26
C ARG A 84 5.22 13.41 -15.37
N LEU A 85 4.07 13.58 -16.01
CA LEU A 85 3.50 14.89 -16.31
C LEU A 85 3.16 15.68 -15.03
N PRO A 86 2.43 15.13 -14.04
CA PRO A 86 2.20 15.80 -12.76
C PRO A 86 3.49 16.19 -12.04
N ILE A 87 4.49 15.30 -12.03
CA ILE A 87 5.79 15.56 -11.39
C ILE A 87 6.50 16.73 -12.08
N ALA A 88 6.53 16.70 -13.42
CA ALA A 88 7.15 17.74 -14.23
C ALA A 88 6.43 19.10 -14.11
N LEU A 89 5.12 19.10 -13.88
CA LEU A 89 4.33 20.30 -13.62
C LEU A 89 4.59 20.83 -12.21
N ALA A 90 4.56 19.97 -11.20
CA ALA A 90 4.85 20.33 -9.81
C ALA A 90 6.27 20.93 -9.68
N ALA A 91 7.24 20.45 -10.44
CA ALA A 91 8.58 21.02 -10.48
C ALA A 91 8.68 22.46 -11.03
N ARG A 92 7.64 22.95 -11.73
CA ARG A 92 7.65 24.27 -12.41
C ARG A 92 6.79 25.31 -11.70
N ILE A 93 5.92 24.91 -10.79
CA ILE A 93 5.03 25.84 -10.08
C ILE A 93 5.65 26.26 -8.75
N PRO A 94 5.43 27.52 -8.31
CA PRO A 94 5.76 27.93 -6.95
C PRO A 94 5.08 27.00 -5.94
N PHE A 95 5.80 26.62 -4.88
CA PHE A 95 5.33 25.69 -3.84
C PHE A 95 5.03 24.25 -4.32
N GLY A 96 5.41 23.88 -5.54
CA GLY A 96 5.11 22.55 -6.05
C GLY A 96 5.81 21.41 -5.30
N SER A 97 6.97 21.66 -4.69
CA SER A 97 7.62 20.71 -3.77
C SER A 97 6.75 20.40 -2.54
N ARG A 98 6.10 21.42 -1.96
CA ARG A 98 5.15 21.24 -0.85
C ARG A 98 3.92 20.45 -1.26
N ILE A 99 3.38 20.71 -2.46
CA ILE A 99 2.23 19.99 -3.00
C ILE A 99 2.60 18.52 -3.23
N ALA A 100 3.77 18.26 -3.84
CA ALA A 100 4.23 16.90 -4.09
C ALA A 100 4.48 16.13 -2.79
N ALA A 101 5.12 16.77 -1.80
CA ALA A 101 5.37 16.15 -0.50
C ALA A 101 4.07 15.82 0.23
N TRP A 102 3.10 16.75 0.21
CA TRP A 102 1.78 16.49 0.77
C TRP A 102 1.05 15.34 0.06
N ALA A 103 1.09 15.30 -1.28
CA ALA A 103 0.45 14.24 -2.05
C ALA A 103 1.11 12.87 -1.79
N ALA A 104 2.45 12.83 -1.72
CA ALA A 104 3.21 11.63 -1.41
C ALA A 104 2.88 11.11 -0.01
N ASP A 105 2.93 11.97 1.01
CA ASP A 105 2.56 11.64 2.39
C ASP A 105 1.14 11.07 2.47
N ARG A 106 0.19 11.73 1.79
CA ARG A 106 -1.21 11.29 1.78
C ARG A 106 -1.38 9.94 1.12
N GLY A 107 -0.71 9.70 -0.01
CA GLY A 107 -0.76 8.43 -0.73
C GLY A 107 -0.17 7.28 0.08
N ILE A 108 1.05 7.47 0.59
CA ILE A 108 1.76 6.47 1.40
C ILE A 108 0.98 6.19 2.69
N SER A 109 0.53 7.22 3.40
CA SER A 109 -0.26 7.06 4.62
C SER A 109 -1.60 6.35 4.38
N THR A 110 -2.23 6.57 3.23
CA THR A 110 -3.50 5.89 2.90
C THR A 110 -3.26 4.41 2.63
N MET A 111 -2.20 4.08 1.90
CA MET A 111 -1.79 2.69 1.68
C MET A 111 -1.39 2.00 3.00
N ALA A 112 -0.60 2.67 3.85
CA ALA A 112 -0.12 2.13 5.11
C ALA A 112 -1.26 1.76 6.07
N LYS A 113 -2.35 2.54 6.10
CA LYS A 113 -3.53 2.27 6.94
C LYS A 113 -4.27 0.97 6.60
N ASN A 114 -4.07 0.43 5.40
CA ASN A 114 -4.62 -0.88 5.04
C ASN A 114 -3.85 -2.04 5.69
N PHE A 115 -2.61 -1.80 6.13
CA PHE A 115 -1.73 -2.82 6.71
C PHE A 115 -1.43 -2.57 8.20
N ILE A 116 -1.56 -1.32 8.67
CA ILE A 116 -1.23 -0.90 10.02
C ILE A 116 -2.51 -0.48 10.75
N GLY A 117 -2.91 -1.26 11.76
CA GLY A 117 -4.11 -1.02 12.56
C GLY A 117 -4.00 0.12 13.58
N GLY A 118 -2.78 0.51 13.94
CA GLY A 118 -2.50 1.57 14.92
C GLY A 118 -1.00 1.82 15.09
N ARG A 119 -0.61 2.96 15.67
CA ARG A 119 0.80 3.27 15.96
C ARG A 119 1.21 2.92 17.38
N ARG A 120 0.23 2.77 18.28
CA ARG A 120 0.39 2.35 19.67
C ARG A 120 -0.58 1.23 19.98
N ALA A 121 -0.28 0.42 20.98
CA ALA A 121 -1.17 -0.64 21.45
C ALA A 121 -2.60 -0.13 21.74
N ALA A 122 -2.72 1.05 22.35
CA ALA A 122 -4.00 1.69 22.63
C ALA A 122 -4.80 2.07 21.35
N ASP A 123 -4.13 2.34 20.23
CA ASP A 123 -4.79 2.72 18.97
C ASP A 123 -5.50 1.51 18.33
N VAL A 124 -5.09 0.28 18.69
CA VAL A 124 -5.57 -0.97 18.06
C VAL A 124 -6.82 -1.53 18.74
N GLU A 125 -7.09 -1.16 20.01
CA GLU A 125 -8.23 -1.67 20.78
C GLU A 125 -9.58 -1.57 20.04
N PRO A 126 -9.96 -0.42 19.43
CA PRO A 126 -11.24 -0.31 18.72
C PRO A 126 -11.32 -1.25 17.51
N LEU A 127 -10.19 -1.49 16.84
CA LEU A 127 -10.10 -2.38 15.69
C LEU A 127 -10.27 -3.84 16.13
N VAL A 128 -9.64 -4.26 17.23
CA VAL A 128 -9.80 -5.62 17.78
C VAL A 128 -11.24 -5.86 18.22
N ARG A 129 -11.84 -4.91 18.95
CA ARG A 129 -13.25 -5.02 19.39
C ARG A 129 -14.20 -5.20 18.22
N ARG A 130 -14.05 -4.39 17.16
CA ARG A 130 -14.86 -4.50 15.96
C ARG A 130 -14.78 -5.88 15.30
N HIS A 131 -13.61 -6.49 15.25
CA HIS A 131 -13.44 -7.83 14.67
C HIS A 131 -13.96 -8.92 15.60
N TRP A 132 -13.77 -8.76 16.91
CA TRP A 132 -14.33 -9.66 17.92
C TRP A 132 -15.87 -9.71 17.84
N ASP A 133 -16.52 -8.55 17.75
CA ASP A 133 -17.98 -8.44 17.61
C ASP A 133 -18.49 -9.04 16.28
N ALA A 134 -17.62 -9.14 15.28
CA ALA A 134 -17.90 -9.78 14.00
C ALA A 134 -17.55 -11.29 13.98
N GLU A 135 -17.18 -11.86 15.12
CA GLU A 135 -16.72 -13.26 15.26
C GLU A 135 -15.49 -13.59 14.39
N VAL A 136 -14.65 -12.59 14.11
CA VAL A 136 -13.40 -12.72 13.35
C VAL A 136 -12.21 -12.72 14.29
N GLY A 137 -11.38 -13.77 14.23
CA GLY A 137 -10.12 -13.86 14.97
C GLY A 137 -9.08 -12.85 14.48
N VAL A 138 -8.32 -12.26 15.41
CA VAL A 138 -7.28 -11.25 15.12
C VAL A 138 -5.92 -11.76 15.60
N ILE A 139 -4.90 -11.63 14.75
CA ILE A 139 -3.48 -11.81 15.11
C ILE A 139 -2.83 -10.43 15.07
N ILE A 140 -2.13 -10.06 16.14
CA ILE A 140 -1.41 -8.79 16.23
C ILE A 140 0.06 -9.04 15.96
N ASP A 141 0.61 -8.35 14.97
CA ASP A 141 2.02 -8.33 14.64
C ASP A 141 2.59 -6.93 14.95
N ALA A 142 3.61 -6.88 15.81
CA ALA A 142 4.25 -5.62 16.19
C ALA A 142 5.34 -5.29 15.17
N LEU A 143 5.11 -4.25 14.38
CA LEU A 143 6.10 -3.79 13.39
C LEU A 143 7.26 -3.08 14.09
N GLY A 144 8.48 -3.56 13.83
CA GLY A 144 9.72 -2.97 14.29
C GLY A 144 10.76 -2.87 13.18
N GLU A 145 11.73 -1.98 13.35
CA GLU A 145 12.94 -1.99 12.54
C GLU A 145 13.83 -3.19 12.91
N LYS A 146 14.85 -3.47 12.10
CA LYS A 146 15.78 -4.55 12.39
C LYS A 146 16.46 -4.31 13.74
N THR A 147 16.22 -5.19 14.71
CA THR A 147 16.95 -5.25 15.98
C THR A 147 18.44 -5.52 15.70
N VAL A 148 19.29 -4.53 15.99
CA VAL A 148 20.74 -4.60 15.80
C VAL A 148 21.51 -4.59 17.12
N THR A 149 20.86 -4.25 18.23
CA THR A 149 21.43 -4.32 19.58
C THR A 149 20.61 -5.23 20.49
N ALA A 150 21.20 -5.65 21.62
CA ALA A 150 20.49 -6.43 22.63
C ALA A 150 19.36 -5.61 23.28
N ASP A 151 19.61 -4.33 23.57
CA ASP A 151 18.63 -3.44 24.20
C ASP A 151 17.34 -3.32 23.36
N GLN A 152 17.48 -3.24 22.03
CA GLN A 152 16.33 -3.18 21.10
C GLN A 152 15.50 -4.47 21.03
N ALA A 153 15.98 -5.59 21.59
CA ALA A 153 15.22 -6.84 21.65
C ALA A 153 14.25 -6.87 22.83
N ASP A 154 14.54 -6.08 23.87
CA ASP A 154 13.76 -5.99 25.10
C ASP A 154 12.82 -4.76 25.11
N ASP A 155 12.88 -3.92 24.07
CA ASP A 155 12.00 -2.76 23.80
C ASP A 155 10.64 -3.18 23.21
#